data_AF-A0A1E5SND8-F1
#
_entry.id   AF-A0A1E5SND8-F1
#
_cell.length_a   1.000
_cell.length_b   1.000
_cell.length_c   1.000
_cell.angle_alpha   90.00
_cell.angle_beta   90.00
_cell.angle_gamma   90.00
#
_symmetry.space_group_name_H-M   'P 1'
#
loop_
_entity.id
_entity.type
_entity.pdbx_description
1 polymer ?
#
loop_
_entity_poly.entity_id
_entity_poly.type
_entity_poly.pdbx_seq_one_letter_code
_entity_poly.pdbx_strand_id
1 'polypeptide(L)'
;MDMRRSKKIFSFVILVLLSISTVMAAGMDTDVNDKKTKRAKRAEAKRLIKEEKIRSNSDQLVQRLEAQDLVIVDDGVRHGSYPESGLVNFFRIEGDTLTFQRVGGGFIGTGAQGTRSFYKSQGLIQDIVIMERSDGRPVRAAIFYLDQITMDPMRALVYVFENRLEVRNDDGTGVEIRGKLKSIDQANVLEIGQNSVNMLFRSNPFVTPRGRSFGSRAF
;
A
#
# COMPACT_ATOMS: atom_id res chain seq x y z
N MET A 1 62.04 -31.73 55.40
CA MET A 1 60.60 -31.73 55.02
C MET A 1 60.38 -32.83 54.01
N ASP A 2 59.60 -33.85 54.37
CA ASP A 2 59.53 -35.13 53.66
C ASP A 2 58.95 -35.03 52.24
N MET A 3 59.79 -35.38 51.26
CA MET A 3 59.45 -35.43 49.82
C MET A 3 58.29 -36.39 49.50
N ARG A 4 57.95 -37.30 50.43
CA ARG A 4 56.78 -38.20 50.33
C ARG A 4 55.45 -37.52 50.67
N ARG A 5 55.43 -36.47 51.51
CA ARG A 5 54.20 -35.72 51.82
C ARG A 5 53.81 -34.79 50.66
N SER A 6 54.80 -34.17 50.01
CA SER A 6 54.59 -33.32 48.83
C SER A 6 53.96 -34.08 47.65
N LYS A 7 54.44 -35.29 47.33
CA LYS A 7 53.87 -36.12 46.25
C LYS A 7 52.42 -36.55 46.50
N LYS A 8 52.06 -36.83 47.76
CA LYS A 8 50.67 -37.18 48.14
C LYS A 8 49.73 -35.98 48.01
N ILE A 9 50.18 -34.79 48.39
CA ILE A 9 49.40 -33.55 48.25
C ILE A 9 49.23 -33.21 46.77
N PHE A 10 50.29 -33.34 45.97
CA PHE A 10 50.24 -33.08 44.52
C PHE A 10 49.31 -34.05 43.78
N SER A 11 49.34 -35.34 44.15
CA SER A 11 48.42 -36.35 43.59
C SER A 11 46.97 -36.11 43.99
N PHE A 12 46.71 -35.57 45.18
CA PHE A 12 45.36 -35.24 45.64
C PHE A 12 44.79 -34.00 44.92
N VAL A 13 45.63 -32.99 44.67
CA VAL A 13 45.25 -31.78 43.92
C VAL A 13 44.91 -32.10 42.45
N ILE A 14 45.67 -33.00 41.80
CA ILE A 14 45.38 -33.45 40.43
C ILE A 14 44.07 -34.25 40.37
N LEU A 15 43.78 -35.08 41.37
CA LEU A 15 42.53 -35.86 41.44
C LEU A 15 41.31 -34.94 41.60
N VAL A 16 41.42 -33.90 42.42
CA VAL A 16 40.36 -32.89 42.60
C VAL A 16 40.16 -32.07 41.32
N LEU A 17 41.24 -31.66 40.64
CA LEU A 17 41.15 -30.93 39.36
C LEU A 17 40.48 -31.76 38.25
N LEU A 18 40.78 -33.05 38.15
CA LEU A 18 40.14 -33.95 37.18
C LEU A 18 38.66 -34.24 37.49
N SER A 19 38.27 -34.22 38.77
CA SER A 19 36.88 -34.41 39.19
C SER A 19 35.97 -33.20 38.95
N ILE A 20 36.54 -32.00 38.78
CA ILE A 20 35.77 -30.77 38.47
C ILE A 20 35.62 -30.59 36.95
N SER A 21 36.52 -31.14 36.13
CA SER A 21 36.46 -31.05 34.67
C SER A 21 35.35 -31.88 34.00
N THR A 22 34.74 -32.85 34.68
CA THR A 22 33.67 -33.68 34.10
C THR A 22 32.27 -33.07 34.19
N VAL A 23 32.09 -31.98 34.93
CA VAL A 23 30.79 -31.28 35.03
C VAL A 23 30.67 -30.14 33.99
N MET A 24 31.75 -29.80 33.28
CA MET A 24 31.75 -28.72 32.27
C MET A 24 31.82 -29.22 30.81
N ALA A 25 31.78 -30.55 30.57
CA ALA A 25 31.83 -31.14 29.23
C ALA A 25 30.51 -31.78 28.76
N ALA A 26 29.43 -31.64 29.54
CA ALA A 26 28.09 -32.07 29.18
C ALA A 26 27.15 -30.86 29.15
N GLY A 27 27.23 -30.05 28.09
CA GLY A 27 26.29 -28.91 27.98
C GLY A 27 26.62 -27.80 26.99
N MET A 28 27.52 -27.97 26.02
CA MET A 28 27.72 -26.98 24.94
C MET A 28 27.63 -27.64 23.57
N ASP A 29 26.56 -28.40 23.36
CA ASP A 29 25.95 -28.59 22.04
C ASP A 29 24.51 -28.07 22.13
N THR A 30 24.37 -26.78 22.43
CA THR A 30 23.23 -26.03 21.91
C THR A 30 23.71 -25.33 20.66
N ASP A 31 24.00 -26.15 19.66
CA ASP A 31 23.71 -25.81 18.28
C ASP A 31 22.19 -25.50 18.27
N VAL A 32 21.82 -24.25 18.60
CA VAL A 32 20.47 -23.71 18.42
C VAL A 32 20.31 -23.54 16.91
N ASN A 33 20.32 -24.67 16.24
CA ASN A 33 19.73 -24.85 14.94
C ASN A 33 18.24 -24.73 15.23
N ASP A 34 17.77 -23.48 15.31
CA ASP A 34 16.36 -23.14 15.37
C ASP A 34 15.79 -23.64 14.04
N LYS A 35 15.50 -24.94 13.99
CA LYS A 35 14.88 -25.65 12.87
C LYS A 35 13.45 -25.13 12.86
N LYS A 36 13.28 -23.88 12.41
CA LYS A 36 12.00 -23.29 12.03
C LYS A 36 11.29 -24.38 11.26
N THR A 37 10.16 -24.81 11.81
CA THR A 37 9.37 -25.87 11.22
C THR A 37 9.12 -25.53 9.75
N LYS A 38 8.93 -26.53 8.86
CA LYS A 38 8.59 -26.26 7.45
C LYS A 38 7.43 -25.24 7.32
N ARG A 39 6.53 -25.19 8.31
CA ARG A 39 5.45 -24.20 8.44
C ARG A 39 5.94 -22.78 8.74
N ALA A 40 6.86 -22.60 9.69
CA ALA A 40 7.43 -21.30 10.00
C ALA A 40 8.25 -20.72 8.83
N LYS A 41 9.06 -21.54 8.16
CA LYS A 41 9.81 -21.12 6.96
C LYS A 41 8.87 -20.71 5.80
N ARG A 42 7.76 -21.45 5.60
CA ARG A 42 6.73 -21.10 4.62
C ARG A 42 6.00 -19.81 4.98
N ALA A 43 5.70 -19.58 6.25
CA ALA A 43 5.05 -18.35 6.71
C ALA A 43 5.95 -17.12 6.51
N GLU A 44 7.23 -17.25 6.81
CA GLU A 44 8.24 -16.21 6.59
C GLU A 44 8.44 -15.92 5.09
N ALA A 45 8.59 -16.95 4.26
CA ALA A 45 8.69 -16.77 2.80
C ALA A 45 7.44 -16.09 2.21
N LYS A 46 6.23 -16.46 2.66
CA LYS A 46 5.00 -15.79 2.25
C LYS A 46 4.96 -14.32 2.69
N ARG A 47 5.46 -14.01 3.89
CA ARG A 47 5.54 -12.62 4.39
C ARG A 47 6.46 -11.78 3.52
N LEU A 48 7.64 -12.31 3.17
CA LEU A 48 8.61 -11.64 2.30
C LEU A 48 8.02 -11.35 0.92
N ILE A 49 7.42 -12.36 0.27
CA ILE A 49 6.77 -12.19 -1.04
C ILE A 49 5.64 -11.15 -0.97
N LYS A 50 4.84 -11.17 0.11
CA LYS A 50 3.78 -10.18 0.32
C LYS A 50 4.33 -8.76 0.44
N GLU A 51 5.39 -8.59 1.22
CA GLU A 51 6.05 -7.30 1.42
C GLU A 51 6.67 -6.77 0.12
N GLU A 52 7.27 -7.65 -0.69
CA GLU A 52 7.83 -7.33 -1.99
C GLU A 52 6.76 -6.87 -2.99
N LYS A 53 5.64 -7.59 -3.07
CA LYS A 53 4.52 -7.19 -3.92
C LYS A 53 3.90 -5.86 -3.50
N ILE A 54 3.70 -5.66 -2.19
CA ILE A 54 3.21 -4.38 -1.66
C ILE A 54 4.18 -3.26 -2.01
N ARG A 55 5.49 -3.49 -1.90
CA ARG A 55 6.51 -2.51 -2.28
C ARG A 55 6.43 -2.19 -3.77
N SER A 56 6.44 -3.19 -4.64
CA SER A 56 6.32 -3.02 -6.09
C SER A 56 5.05 -2.24 -6.47
N ASN A 57 3.89 -2.59 -5.92
CA ASN A 57 2.65 -1.84 -6.15
C ASN A 57 2.72 -0.39 -5.60
N SER A 58 3.43 -0.17 -4.49
CA SER A 58 3.63 1.17 -3.93
C SER A 58 4.50 2.02 -4.84
N ASP A 59 5.60 1.45 -5.35
CA ASP A 59 6.53 2.15 -6.24
C ASP A 59 5.85 2.50 -7.58
N GLN A 60 5.05 1.58 -8.12
CA GLN A 60 4.23 1.84 -9.32
C GLN A 60 3.18 2.93 -9.07
N LEU A 61 2.52 2.92 -7.91
CA LEU A 61 1.56 3.96 -7.55
C LEU A 61 2.22 5.33 -7.50
N VAL A 62 3.36 5.45 -6.82
CA VAL A 62 4.10 6.71 -6.70
C VAL A 62 4.49 7.25 -8.07
N GLN A 63 5.09 6.42 -8.93
CA GLN A 63 5.47 6.83 -10.29
C GLN A 63 4.28 7.36 -11.10
N ARG A 64 3.11 6.73 -10.97
CA ARG A 64 1.90 7.11 -11.70
C ARG A 64 1.26 8.39 -11.14
N LEU A 65 1.33 8.60 -9.82
CA LEU A 65 0.91 9.85 -9.19
C LEU A 65 1.80 11.02 -9.60
N GLU A 66 3.13 10.83 -9.62
CA GLU A 66 4.09 11.83 -10.09
C GLU A 66 3.89 12.19 -11.57
N ALA A 67 3.56 11.19 -12.40
CA ALA A 67 3.24 11.39 -13.81
C ALA A 67 1.84 11.97 -14.05
N GLN A 68 1.00 12.07 -13.01
CA GLN A 68 -0.42 12.44 -13.12
C GLN A 68 -1.19 11.63 -14.19
N ASP A 69 -0.80 10.36 -14.35
CA ASP A 69 -1.36 9.40 -15.30
C ASP A 69 -1.66 8.11 -14.55
N LEU A 70 -2.87 8.01 -14.00
CA LEU A 70 -3.24 6.92 -13.12
C LEU A 70 -4.71 6.55 -13.30
N VAL A 71 -4.99 5.27 -13.47
CA VAL A 71 -6.33 4.70 -13.39
C VAL A 71 -6.32 3.48 -12.48
N ILE A 72 -7.23 3.42 -11.52
CA ILE A 72 -7.52 2.24 -10.71
C ILE A 72 -8.89 1.73 -11.15
N VAL A 73 -8.88 0.55 -11.77
CA VAL A 73 -10.07 -0.10 -12.32
C VAL A 73 -10.64 -1.09 -11.30
N ASP A 74 -11.93 -1.00 -10.98
CA ASP A 74 -12.58 -1.91 -10.04
C ASP A 74 -12.52 -3.36 -10.58
N ASP A 75 -12.13 -4.30 -9.73
CA ASP A 75 -12.03 -5.73 -10.07
C ASP A 75 -13.35 -6.49 -9.87
N GLY A 76 -14.38 -5.83 -9.31
CA GLY A 76 -15.70 -6.41 -9.08
C GLY A 76 -15.73 -7.44 -7.94
N VAL A 77 -14.64 -7.63 -7.19
CA VAL A 77 -14.54 -8.63 -6.12
C VAL A 77 -15.08 -8.05 -4.82
N ARG A 78 -16.41 -8.05 -4.67
CA ARG A 78 -17.10 -7.80 -3.40
C ARG A 78 -17.85 -9.04 -2.95
N HIS A 79 -17.68 -9.41 -1.68
CA HIS A 79 -18.37 -10.54 -1.05
C HIS A 79 -19.89 -10.34 -1.15
N GLY A 80 -20.55 -11.02 -2.08
CA GLY A 80 -22.01 -11.12 -2.16
C GLY A 80 -22.72 -10.18 -3.15
N SER A 81 -22.00 -9.36 -3.93
CA SER A 81 -22.59 -8.56 -5.01
C SER A 81 -22.25 -9.15 -6.38
N TYR A 82 -23.16 -9.00 -7.35
CA TYR A 82 -22.81 -9.19 -8.76
C TYR A 82 -21.57 -8.33 -9.09
N PRO A 83 -20.58 -8.85 -9.84
CA PRO A 83 -19.40 -8.07 -10.19
C PRO A 83 -19.84 -6.83 -10.95
N GLU A 84 -19.64 -5.66 -10.33
CA GLU A 84 -19.86 -4.38 -10.99
C GLU A 84 -18.70 -4.16 -11.97
N SER A 85 -19.02 -3.90 -13.23
CA SER A 85 -18.00 -3.89 -14.29
C SER A 85 -16.95 -2.80 -14.05
N GLY A 86 -15.67 -3.18 -14.06
CA GLY A 86 -14.55 -2.23 -14.04
C GLY A 86 -14.55 -1.25 -15.22
N LEU A 87 -15.31 -1.55 -16.28
CA LEU A 87 -15.54 -0.59 -17.37
C LEU A 87 -16.15 0.72 -16.86
N VAL A 88 -17.04 0.68 -15.87
CA VAL A 88 -17.79 1.88 -15.42
C VAL A 88 -17.51 2.23 -13.96
N ASN A 89 -16.62 1.49 -13.30
CA ASN A 89 -16.22 1.68 -11.92
C ASN A 89 -14.71 1.90 -11.86
N PHE A 90 -14.30 3.13 -11.64
CA PHE A 90 -12.88 3.49 -11.66
C PHE A 90 -12.59 4.76 -10.87
N PHE A 91 -11.32 4.89 -10.50
CA PHE A 91 -10.72 6.13 -10.07
C PHE A 91 -9.64 6.53 -11.08
N ARG A 92 -9.63 7.77 -11.56
CA ARG A 92 -8.67 8.27 -12.55
C ARG A 92 -8.08 9.59 -12.09
N ILE A 93 -6.79 9.76 -12.33
CA ILE A 93 -6.08 11.04 -12.36
C ILE A 93 -5.54 11.22 -13.77
N GLU A 94 -5.83 12.38 -14.36
CA GLU A 94 -5.36 12.80 -15.67
C GLU A 94 -4.96 14.27 -15.58
N GLY A 95 -3.65 14.54 -15.54
CA GLY A 95 -3.10 15.86 -15.26
C GLY A 95 -3.55 16.36 -13.88
N ASP A 96 -4.07 17.60 -13.84
CA ASP A 96 -4.53 18.24 -12.59
C ASP A 96 -5.98 17.87 -12.23
N THR A 97 -6.57 16.89 -12.90
CA THR A 97 -7.95 16.47 -12.67
C THR A 97 -8.04 15.07 -12.10
N LEU A 98 -9.09 14.82 -11.32
CA LEU A 98 -9.47 13.47 -10.93
C LEU A 98 -10.93 13.18 -11.25
N THR A 99 -11.21 11.90 -11.49
CA THR A 99 -12.57 11.37 -11.66
C THR A 99 -12.72 10.14 -10.78
N PHE A 100 -13.73 10.16 -9.91
CA PHE A 100 -14.17 9.03 -9.13
C PHE A 100 -15.55 8.63 -9.64
N GLN A 101 -15.68 7.46 -10.26
CA GLN A 101 -16.97 6.96 -10.76
C GLN A 101 -17.27 5.59 -10.19
N ARG A 102 -18.45 5.46 -9.58
CA ARG A 102 -18.99 4.18 -9.12
C ARG A 102 -20.46 4.04 -9.55
N VAL A 103 -20.75 2.95 -10.24
CA VAL A 103 -22.08 2.53 -10.66
C VAL A 103 -22.38 1.19 -10.02
N GLY A 104 -23.35 1.17 -9.10
CA GLY A 104 -23.60 -0.03 -8.31
C GLY A 104 -24.91 0.00 -7.55
N GLY A 105 -25.20 -1.06 -6.79
CA GLY A 105 -26.38 -1.14 -5.93
C GLY A 105 -26.01 -1.54 -4.51
N GLY A 106 -26.69 -0.97 -3.51
CA GLY A 106 -26.58 -1.46 -2.13
C GLY A 106 -27.07 -2.91 -1.99
N PHE A 107 -26.60 -3.64 -1.00
CA PHE A 107 -27.04 -5.02 -0.72
C PHE A 107 -28.45 -5.00 -0.10
N ILE A 108 -29.45 -5.67 -0.69
CA ILE A 108 -30.78 -5.89 -0.05
C ILE A 108 -30.88 -7.28 0.61
N GLY A 109 -29.80 -7.81 1.18
CA GLY A 109 -29.89 -9.01 2.04
C GLY A 109 -30.13 -10.36 1.32
N THR A 110 -30.64 -10.37 0.08
CA THR A 110 -31.26 -11.55 -0.56
C THR A 110 -30.67 -11.92 -1.92
N GLY A 111 -29.51 -11.37 -2.29
CA GLY A 111 -28.92 -11.57 -3.62
C GLY A 111 -29.53 -10.69 -4.73
N ALA A 112 -30.51 -9.84 -4.38
CA ALA A 112 -30.98 -8.75 -5.23
C ALA A 112 -30.09 -7.51 -5.07
N GLN A 113 -29.76 -6.86 -6.20
CA GLN A 113 -29.19 -5.50 -6.17
C GLN A 113 -30.26 -4.51 -5.70
N GLY A 114 -29.89 -3.67 -4.75
CA GLY A 114 -30.66 -2.47 -4.40
C GLY A 114 -30.78 -1.52 -5.57
N THR A 115 -31.59 -0.46 -5.38
CA THR A 115 -31.72 0.63 -6.34
C THR A 115 -30.33 1.02 -6.83
N ARG A 116 -30.14 1.02 -8.16
CA ARG A 116 -28.87 1.41 -8.77
C ARG A 116 -28.54 2.82 -8.28
N SER A 117 -27.48 2.94 -7.50
CA SER A 117 -26.87 4.20 -7.13
C SER A 117 -25.75 4.52 -8.12
N PHE A 118 -25.76 5.76 -8.57
CA PHE A 118 -24.71 6.33 -9.38
C PHE A 118 -23.98 7.35 -8.52
N TYR A 119 -22.68 7.16 -8.35
CA TYR A 119 -21.79 8.10 -7.70
C TYR A 119 -20.75 8.57 -8.71
N LYS A 120 -20.62 9.88 -8.86
CA LYS A 120 -19.56 10.49 -9.64
C LYS A 120 -19.10 11.76 -8.94
N SER A 121 -17.81 11.85 -8.66
CA SER A 121 -17.14 13.07 -8.23
C SER A 121 -16.01 13.38 -9.20
N GLN A 122 -15.88 14.65 -9.55
CA GLN A 122 -14.80 15.15 -10.39
C GLN A 122 -14.22 16.38 -9.74
N GLY A 123 -12.89 16.48 -9.78
CA GLY A 123 -12.20 17.48 -9.00
C GLY A 123 -10.94 18.00 -9.62
N LEU A 124 -10.57 19.21 -9.22
CA LEU A 124 -9.25 19.80 -9.47
C LEU A 124 -8.33 19.47 -8.30
N ILE A 125 -7.23 18.76 -8.59
CA ILE A 125 -6.24 18.37 -7.61
C ILE A 125 -5.55 19.63 -7.09
N GLN A 126 -5.54 19.79 -5.77
CA GLN A 126 -4.84 20.87 -5.07
C GLN A 126 -3.47 20.42 -4.58
N ASP A 127 -3.40 19.18 -4.06
CA ASP A 127 -2.18 18.61 -3.50
C ASP A 127 -2.22 17.08 -3.48
N ILE A 128 -1.05 16.44 -3.53
CA ILE A 128 -0.88 15.00 -3.38
C ILE A 128 0.21 14.74 -2.34
N VAL A 129 -0.19 14.19 -1.20
CA VAL A 129 0.71 13.84 -0.11
C VAL A 129 0.99 12.34 -0.16
N ILE A 130 2.23 11.98 -0.51
CA ILE A 130 2.72 10.60 -0.45
C ILE A 130 3.16 10.30 0.99
N MET A 131 2.57 9.27 1.59
CA MET A 131 2.86 8.89 2.97
C MET A 131 3.95 7.81 2.99
N GLU A 132 5.02 8.07 3.74
CA GLU A 132 6.01 7.05 4.04
C GLU A 132 5.39 5.92 4.84
N ARG A 133 5.99 4.72 4.72
CA ARG A 133 5.48 3.49 5.34
C ARG A 133 5.61 3.57 6.87
N SER A 134 4.71 4.26 7.56
CA SER A 134 4.62 4.16 9.02
C SER A 134 3.82 2.91 9.37
N ASP A 135 4.53 1.89 9.81
CA ASP A 135 4.06 0.85 10.73
C ASP A 135 2.65 0.30 10.44
N GLY A 136 2.57 -0.57 9.42
CA GLY A 136 1.47 -1.51 9.27
C GLY A 136 0.18 -0.98 8.64
N ARG A 137 0.12 0.27 8.17
CA ARG A 137 -1.07 0.78 7.45
C ARG A 137 -0.87 0.76 5.93
N PRO A 138 -1.92 0.41 5.16
CA PRO A 138 -1.83 0.34 3.70
C PRO A 138 -1.96 1.69 2.99
N VAL A 139 -2.25 2.81 3.68
CA VAL A 139 -2.38 4.15 3.04
C VAL A 139 -1.03 4.56 2.46
N ARG A 140 -1.01 4.94 1.18
CA ARG A 140 0.18 5.41 0.46
C ARG A 140 0.07 6.83 -0.06
N ALA A 141 -1.14 7.30 -0.34
CA ALA A 141 -1.33 8.67 -0.79
C ALA A 141 -2.64 9.24 -0.24
N ALA A 142 -2.61 10.53 0.10
CA ALA A 142 -3.79 11.36 0.24
C ALA A 142 -3.80 12.39 -0.89
N ILE A 143 -4.91 12.48 -1.60
CA ILE A 143 -5.11 13.40 -2.72
C ILE A 143 -6.16 14.40 -2.26
N PHE A 144 -5.76 15.67 -2.17
CA PHE A 144 -6.63 16.78 -1.82
C PHE A 144 -7.11 17.44 -3.10
N TYR A 145 -8.41 17.66 -3.21
CA TYR A 145 -9.00 18.19 -4.42
C TYR A 145 -10.24 19.04 -4.12
N LEU A 146 -10.61 19.88 -5.07
CA LEU A 146 -11.82 20.67 -5.03
C LEU A 146 -12.87 20.01 -5.92
N ASP A 147 -14.02 19.61 -5.39
CA ASP A 147 -15.09 19.06 -6.22
C ASP A 147 -15.61 20.13 -7.19
N GLN A 148 -15.74 19.79 -8.48
CA GLN A 148 -16.09 20.76 -9.52
C GLN A 148 -17.55 21.20 -9.46
N ILE A 149 -18.43 20.43 -8.81
CA ILE A 149 -19.85 20.75 -8.70
C ILE A 149 -20.09 21.53 -7.42
N THR A 150 -19.66 20.99 -6.28
CA THR A 150 -19.96 21.62 -4.98
C THR A 150 -18.94 22.67 -4.59
N MET A 151 -17.75 22.66 -5.20
CA MET A 151 -16.61 23.50 -4.81
C MET A 151 -16.14 23.25 -3.37
N ASP A 152 -16.49 22.10 -2.79
CA ASP A 152 -16.05 21.71 -1.47
C ASP A 152 -14.66 21.06 -1.52
N PRO A 153 -13.80 21.31 -0.53
CA PRO A 153 -12.56 20.59 -0.39
C PRO A 153 -12.84 19.13 -0.01
N MET A 154 -12.29 18.20 -0.79
CA MET A 154 -12.43 16.77 -0.61
C MET A 154 -11.06 16.10 -0.50
N ARG A 155 -11.06 14.87 0.01
CA ARG A 155 -9.85 14.05 0.19
C ARG A 155 -10.10 12.61 -0.25
N ALA A 156 -9.31 12.13 -1.21
CA ALA A 156 -9.26 10.71 -1.56
C ALA A 156 -8.03 10.05 -0.91
N LEU A 157 -8.22 8.86 -0.34
CA LEU A 157 -7.17 8.06 0.27
C LEU A 157 -6.89 6.82 -0.58
N VAL A 158 -5.63 6.61 -0.96
CA VAL A 158 -5.18 5.45 -1.73
C VAL A 158 -4.45 4.48 -0.82
N TYR A 159 -4.93 3.25 -0.76
CA TYR A 159 -4.38 2.15 -0.01
C TYR A 159 -3.76 1.11 -0.96
N VAL A 160 -2.61 0.56 -0.60
CA VAL A 160 -1.89 -0.46 -1.37
C VAL A 160 -1.88 -1.78 -0.62
N PHE A 161 -2.37 -2.82 -1.30
CA PHE A 161 -2.36 -4.20 -0.83
C PHE A 161 -1.49 -5.07 -1.75
N GLU A 162 -1.33 -6.34 -1.37
CA GLU A 162 -0.51 -7.30 -2.11
C GLU A 162 -0.94 -7.44 -3.58
N ASN A 163 -2.25 -7.56 -3.82
CA ASN A 163 -2.79 -7.88 -5.13
C ASN A 163 -3.70 -6.79 -5.70
N ARG A 164 -3.88 -5.66 -5.00
CA ARG A 164 -4.80 -4.59 -5.43
C ARG A 164 -4.47 -3.26 -4.78
N LEU A 165 -5.03 -2.21 -5.36
CA LEU A 165 -5.16 -0.90 -4.74
C LEU A 165 -6.61 -0.67 -4.34
N GLU A 166 -6.81 0.20 -3.37
CA GLU A 166 -8.11 0.65 -2.94
C GLU A 166 -8.09 2.17 -2.82
N VAL A 167 -9.06 2.84 -3.44
CA VAL A 167 -9.27 4.26 -3.27
C VAL A 167 -10.57 4.46 -2.53
N ARG A 168 -10.56 5.30 -1.50
CA ARG A 168 -11.76 5.64 -0.73
C ARG A 168 -11.88 7.16 -0.69
N ASN A 169 -13.08 7.66 -0.87
CA ASN A 169 -13.32 9.07 -0.57
C ASN A 169 -13.49 9.22 0.95
N ASP A 170 -12.88 10.25 1.52
CA ASP A 170 -12.88 10.51 2.96
C ASP A 170 -13.95 11.55 3.33
N ASP A 171 -15.13 11.39 2.72
CA ASP A 171 -16.32 12.22 2.87
C ASP A 171 -17.40 11.51 3.73
N GLY A 172 -17.08 10.35 4.28
CA GLY A 172 -18.01 9.53 5.05
C GLY A 172 -19.03 8.75 4.22
N THR A 173 -19.02 8.87 2.88
CA THR A 173 -19.97 8.14 2.00
C THR A 173 -19.70 6.64 1.95
N GLY A 174 -18.47 6.22 2.31
CA GLY A 174 -18.05 4.82 2.21
C GLY A 174 -17.88 4.33 0.77
N VAL A 175 -17.91 5.24 -0.21
CA VAL A 175 -17.64 4.92 -1.60
C VAL A 175 -16.14 4.63 -1.77
N GLU A 176 -15.85 3.47 -2.36
CA GLU A 176 -14.50 2.99 -2.58
C GLU A 176 -14.40 2.30 -3.94
N ILE A 177 -13.22 2.28 -4.53
CA ILE A 177 -12.87 1.50 -5.73
C ILE A 177 -11.75 0.56 -5.33
N ARG A 178 -11.87 -0.73 -5.68
CA ARG A 178 -10.87 -1.75 -5.37
C ARG A 178 -10.46 -2.47 -6.64
N GLY A 179 -9.17 -2.45 -6.98
CA GLY A 179 -8.71 -3.25 -8.10
C GLY A 179 -7.30 -2.93 -8.55
N LYS A 180 -7.10 -2.85 -9.87
CA LYS A 180 -5.77 -2.84 -10.47
C LYS A 180 -5.39 -1.46 -10.97
N LEU A 181 -4.14 -1.10 -10.70
CA LEU A 181 -3.50 0.10 -11.25
C LEU A 181 -3.19 -0.10 -12.73
N LYS A 182 -3.48 0.93 -13.52
CA LYS A 182 -3.21 1.06 -14.95
C LYS A 182 -2.84 2.51 -15.27
N SER A 183 -2.21 2.72 -16.42
CA SER A 183 -2.16 4.03 -17.07
C SER A 183 -3.44 4.31 -17.86
N ILE A 184 -3.64 5.56 -18.25
CA ILE A 184 -4.82 5.98 -19.01
C ILE A 184 -4.93 5.24 -20.36
N ASP A 185 -3.82 5.07 -21.07
CA ASP A 185 -3.75 4.36 -22.36
C ASP A 185 -4.08 2.86 -22.26
N GLN A 186 -3.82 2.25 -21.11
CA GLN A 186 -4.09 0.84 -20.83
C GLN A 186 -5.47 0.61 -20.20
N ALA A 187 -6.10 1.68 -19.70
CA ALA A 187 -7.37 1.62 -19.01
C ALA A 187 -8.53 1.67 -20.01
N ASN A 188 -9.19 0.53 -20.20
CA ASN A 188 -10.47 0.49 -20.91
C ASN A 188 -11.60 0.82 -19.92
N VAL A 189 -11.80 2.12 -19.67
CA VAL A 189 -12.85 2.66 -18.80
C VAL A 189 -13.77 3.61 -19.57
N LEU A 190 -15.04 3.60 -19.21
CA LEU A 190 -16.11 4.40 -19.78
C LEU A 190 -16.67 5.31 -18.71
N GLU A 191 -16.47 6.61 -18.90
CA GLU A 191 -17.10 7.63 -18.08
C GLU A 191 -18.57 7.82 -18.51
N ILE A 192 -19.48 7.89 -17.54
CA ILE A 192 -20.93 7.99 -17.74
C ILE A 192 -21.44 9.30 -17.10
N GLY A 193 -22.54 9.84 -17.63
CA GLY A 193 -23.24 11.01 -17.09
C GLY A 193 -22.64 12.35 -17.53
N GLN A 194 -23.41 13.44 -17.37
CA GLN A 194 -22.91 14.80 -17.63
C GLN A 194 -21.66 15.08 -16.78
N ASN A 195 -20.78 15.95 -17.31
CA ASN A 195 -19.36 16.17 -16.96
C ASN A 195 -18.34 15.26 -17.66
N SER A 196 -18.80 14.39 -18.56
CA SER A 196 -17.93 13.70 -19.52
C SER A 196 -17.43 14.71 -20.58
N VAL A 197 -16.19 15.13 -20.46
CA VAL A 197 -15.37 15.85 -21.47
C VAL A 197 -15.77 17.31 -21.81
N ASN A 198 -17.05 17.72 -21.69
CA ASN A 198 -17.51 19.02 -22.22
C ASN A 198 -17.43 20.24 -21.29
N MET A 199 -16.90 20.12 -20.06
CA MET A 199 -16.63 21.30 -19.20
C MET A 199 -15.18 21.81 -19.23
N LEU A 200 -14.25 21.08 -19.87
CA LEU A 200 -12.85 21.50 -19.98
C LEU A 200 -12.61 22.64 -20.98
N PHE A 201 -13.59 23.00 -21.81
CA PHE A 201 -13.44 24.03 -22.85
C PHE A 201 -14.08 25.40 -22.53
N ARG A 202 -14.60 25.66 -21.31
CA ARG A 202 -15.32 26.92 -21.06
C ARG A 202 -15.08 27.70 -19.76
N SER A 203 -14.03 27.45 -18.98
CA SER A 203 -13.75 28.34 -17.83
C SER A 203 -12.27 28.50 -17.48
N ASN A 204 -11.50 29.22 -18.32
CA ASN A 204 -10.84 30.50 -17.98
C ASN A 204 -9.76 30.90 -19.01
N PRO A 205 -9.88 32.05 -19.71
CA PRO A 205 -8.79 32.64 -20.50
C PRO A 205 -7.73 33.38 -19.64
N PHE A 206 -7.73 33.21 -18.32
CA PHE A 206 -6.87 33.95 -17.38
C PHE A 206 -6.07 33.01 -16.47
N VAL A 207 -5.24 32.16 -17.05
CA VAL A 207 -4.04 31.65 -16.37
C VAL A 207 -2.88 31.73 -17.35
N THR A 208 -2.22 32.88 -17.40
CA THR A 208 -0.89 32.98 -18.00
C THR A 208 0.05 32.03 -17.25
N PRO A 209 0.84 31.19 -17.94
CA PRO A 209 1.84 30.38 -17.29
C PRO A 209 2.88 31.32 -16.68
N ARG A 210 2.99 31.33 -15.34
CA ARG A 210 4.16 31.94 -14.69
C ARG A 210 5.37 31.12 -15.12
N GLY A 211 6.15 31.69 -16.02
CA GLY A 211 7.43 31.18 -16.44
C GLY A 211 8.31 30.89 -15.22
N ARG A 212 8.84 29.67 -15.17
CA ARG A 212 9.95 29.31 -14.30
C ARG A 212 11.16 30.13 -14.71
N SER A 213 11.52 31.17 -13.96
CA SER A 213 12.85 31.75 -14.03
C SER A 213 13.82 30.80 -13.34
N PHE A 214 14.44 29.90 -14.10
CA PHE A 214 15.64 29.22 -13.63
C PHE A 214 16.74 30.26 -13.44
N GLY A 215 17.29 30.29 -12.22
CA GLY A 215 18.37 31.19 -11.85
C GLY A 215 19.60 31.00 -12.75
N SER A 216 20.02 32.09 -13.37
CA SER A 216 21.37 32.23 -13.90
C SER A 216 22.32 32.52 -12.73
N ARG A 217 23.20 31.56 -12.44
CA ARG A 217 24.47 31.81 -11.76
C ARG A 217 25.26 32.83 -12.58
N ALA A 218 25.87 33.80 -11.92
CA ALA A 218 27.04 34.49 -12.44
C ALA A 218 28.03 34.70 -11.29
N PHE A 219 29.29 34.45 -11.64
CA PHE A 219 30.50 34.80 -10.91
C PHE A 219 30.65 36.32 -10.78
#